data_AF-X6NQ07-F1
#
_entry.id   AF-X6NQ07-F1
#
_cell.length_a   1.000
_cell.length_b   1.000
_cell.length_c   1.000
_cell.angle_alpha   90.00
_cell.angle_beta   90.00
_cell.angle_gamma   90.00
#
_symmetry.space_group_name_H-M   'P 1'
#
loop_
_entity.id
_entity.type
_entity.pdbx_description
1 polymer ?
#
loop_
_entity_poly.entity_id
_entity_poly.type
_entity_poly.pdbx_seq_one_letter_code
_entity_poly.pdbx_strand_id
1 'polypeptide(L)'
;MVQVGYISMDWVNTNPLYMYAAIGAGSAGVMLLIFMLLFLWEVKTYGIYKYIDRDDEKARNHYFYSFVGTIIYGHGQFKSSNNKVSMIMRLLCDTLFLVICDKLVMILCCTGDGKWRVDSKVTCWEGEHLKIGSIALIALAYYIPFCIMVAPMFVEFSTPLSGSCKDYFSLTSTVEFIKPYLSFITLSKSFMLVSAQFISQGKPVGTVLSQLLVCLALFASTVLWSWKNFNPLEFQQVSTPAFPYGVSIVKSLAFFAGVIGSIIELLFVYEVLPNTLFGASASQQDTDMQYLLLLVMISCVIAGLCFLRLKHVAKRAQKQYAPEKQAMLEENVEIQDMSPLFQGTQIAFDIFSNRWSWS
;
A
#
# COMPACT_ATOMS: atom_id res chain seq x y z
N MET A 1 -28.50 -15.87 -6.60
CA MET A 1 -27.40 -15.11 -7.25
C MET A 1 -26.30 -14.98 -6.23
N VAL A 2 -25.12 -15.56 -6.48
CA VAL A 2 -23.96 -15.40 -5.60
C VAL A 2 -23.44 -13.98 -5.81
N GLN A 3 -23.51 -13.14 -4.77
CA GLN A 3 -22.97 -11.79 -4.83
C GLN A 3 -21.46 -11.87 -4.64
N VAL A 4 -20.71 -11.60 -5.71
CA VAL A 4 -19.24 -11.56 -5.66
C VAL A 4 -18.81 -10.25 -5.00
N GLY A 5 -18.60 -10.29 -3.69
CA GLY A 5 -17.89 -9.26 -2.93
C GLY A 5 -16.53 -9.80 -2.49
N TYR A 6 -15.54 -8.91 -2.30
CA TYR A 6 -14.19 -9.31 -1.85
C TYR A 6 -14.21 -10.05 -0.49
N ILE A 7 -15.22 -9.79 0.33
CA ILE A 7 -15.63 -10.61 1.47
C ILE A 7 -17.16 -10.64 1.44
N SER A 8 -17.77 -11.78 1.12
CA SER A 8 -19.22 -11.91 1.23
C SER A 8 -19.61 -11.96 2.72
N MET A 9 -20.59 -11.13 3.09
CA MET A 9 -21.17 -11.13 4.44
C MET A 9 -22.58 -11.70 4.38
N ASP A 10 -22.75 -12.73 3.55
CA ASP A 10 -24.05 -13.37 3.28
C ASP A 10 -24.65 -14.04 4.54
N TRP A 11 -23.84 -14.21 5.58
CA TRP A 11 -24.27 -14.71 6.89
C TRP A 11 -25.03 -13.66 7.73
N VAL A 12 -24.99 -12.38 7.34
CA VAL A 12 -25.68 -11.29 8.05
C VAL A 12 -27.13 -11.23 7.56
N ASN A 13 -28.00 -12.06 8.15
CA ASN A 13 -29.42 -12.10 7.79
C ASN A 13 -30.25 -10.92 8.34
N THR A 14 -29.73 -10.17 9.30
CA THR A 14 -30.42 -9.04 9.92
C THR A 14 -29.83 -7.71 9.46
N ASN A 15 -30.60 -6.97 8.65
CA ASN A 15 -30.35 -5.59 8.23
C ASN A 15 -28.99 -5.33 7.56
N PRO A 16 -28.79 -5.84 6.32
CA PRO A 16 -27.51 -5.74 5.60
C PRO A 16 -27.05 -4.28 5.41
N LEU A 17 -27.99 -3.35 5.21
CA LEU A 17 -27.68 -1.92 5.02
C LEU A 17 -26.90 -1.31 6.18
N TYR A 18 -27.33 -1.58 7.42
CA TYR A 18 -26.68 -1.05 8.62
C TYR A 18 -25.33 -1.69 8.88
N MET A 19 -25.17 -2.97 8.58
CA MET A 19 -23.90 -3.67 8.75
C MET A 19 -22.85 -3.20 7.74
N TYR A 20 -23.26 -3.01 6.48
CA TYR A 20 -22.38 -2.45 5.46
C TYR A 20 -21.99 -1.00 5.81
N ALA A 21 -22.93 -0.22 6.32
CA ALA A 21 -22.67 1.14 6.79
C ALA A 21 -21.74 1.16 8.02
N ALA A 22 -21.95 0.28 9.00
CA ALA A 22 -21.13 0.19 10.19
C ALA A 22 -19.68 -0.20 9.86
N ILE A 23 -19.49 -1.15 8.95
CA ILE A 23 -18.16 -1.61 8.56
C ILE A 23 -17.49 -0.60 7.64
N GLY A 24 -18.19 -0.11 6.62
CA GLY A 24 -17.66 0.87 5.67
C GLY A 24 -17.49 2.26 6.30
N ALA A 25 -18.61 2.92 6.58
CA ALA A 25 -18.62 4.28 7.09
C ALA A 25 -18.09 4.37 8.53
N GLY A 26 -18.36 3.37 9.37
CA GLY A 26 -17.82 3.34 10.73
C GLY A 26 -16.29 3.21 10.74
N SER A 27 -15.69 2.34 9.92
CA SER A 27 -14.23 2.23 9.84
C SER A 27 -13.58 3.51 9.28
N ALA A 28 -14.19 4.11 8.25
CA ALA A 28 -13.74 5.40 7.73
C ALA A 28 -13.85 6.51 8.80
N GLY A 29 -14.94 6.52 9.57
CA GLY A 29 -15.14 7.46 10.68
C GLY A 29 -14.13 7.28 11.82
N VAL A 30 -13.82 6.03 12.20
CA VAL A 30 -12.77 5.73 13.19
C VAL A 30 -11.41 6.21 12.71
N MET A 31 -11.07 5.98 11.45
CA MET A 31 -9.83 6.46 10.86
C MET A 31 -9.75 8.00 10.91
N LEU A 32 -10.80 8.70 10.49
CA LEU A 32 -10.86 10.16 10.55
C LEU A 32 -10.78 10.69 11.98
N LEU A 33 -11.41 9.99 12.94
CA LEU A 33 -11.32 10.34 14.36
C LEU A 33 -9.88 10.21 14.87
N ILE A 34 -9.17 9.13 14.53
CA ILE A 34 -7.75 8.96 14.88
C ILE A 34 -6.93 10.12 14.30
N PHE A 35 -7.14 10.48 13.03
CA PHE A 35 -6.47 11.62 12.42
C PHE A 35 -6.74 12.94 13.16
N MET A 36 -8.00 13.23 13.48
CA MET A 36 -8.39 14.44 14.19
C MET A 36 -7.77 14.50 15.60
N LEU A 37 -7.73 13.38 16.32
CA LEU A 37 -7.10 13.30 17.63
C LEU A 37 -5.58 13.52 17.56
N LEU A 38 -4.92 12.96 16.54
CA LEU A 38 -3.49 13.22 16.29
C LEU A 38 -3.25 14.70 15.99
N PHE A 39 -4.05 15.28 15.10
CA PHE A 39 -3.98 16.71 14.76
C PHE A 39 -4.11 17.59 16.01
N LEU A 40 -5.14 17.35 16.83
CA LEU A 40 -5.37 18.12 18.05
C LEU A 40 -4.22 17.97 19.06
N TRP A 41 -3.65 16.78 19.19
CA TRP A 41 -2.50 16.55 20.06
C TRP A 41 -1.26 17.30 19.55
N GLU A 42 -0.99 17.29 18.25
CA GLU A 42 0.13 18.02 17.66
C GLU A 42 -0.01 19.54 17.85
N VAL A 43 -1.22 20.08 17.61
CA VAL A 43 -1.51 21.51 17.85
C VAL A 43 -1.34 21.87 19.32
N LYS A 44 -1.81 21.02 20.24
CA LYS A 44 -1.60 21.22 21.69
C LYS A 44 -0.12 21.26 22.04
N THR A 45 0.66 20.31 21.53
CA THR A 45 2.11 20.19 21.83
C THR A 45 2.88 21.37 21.26
N TYR A 46 2.56 21.80 20.04
CA TYR A 46 3.06 23.04 19.45
C TYR A 46 2.73 24.27 20.32
N GLY A 47 1.48 24.38 20.78
CA GLY A 47 1.04 25.48 21.62
C GLY A 47 1.78 25.55 22.96
N ILE A 48 2.08 24.41 23.57
CA ILE A 48 2.88 24.32 24.80
C ILE A 48 4.29 24.86 24.55
N TYR A 49 4.99 24.35 23.52
CA TYR A 49 6.36 24.79 23.24
C TYR A 49 6.45 26.28 22.90
N LYS A 50 5.49 26.78 22.11
CA LYS A 50 5.50 28.18 21.65
C LYS A 50 5.10 29.17 22.73
N TYR A 51 3.98 28.91 23.43
CA TYR A 51 3.37 29.93 24.31
C TYR A 51 3.70 29.74 25.79
N ILE A 52 3.93 28.50 26.24
CA ILE A 52 4.25 28.21 27.65
C ILE A 52 5.76 28.20 27.83
N ASP A 53 6.47 27.37 27.06
CA ASP A 53 7.92 27.20 27.21
C ASP A 53 8.71 28.33 26.54
N ARG A 54 8.06 29.12 25.65
CA ARG A 54 8.66 30.20 24.85
C ARG A 54 9.89 29.76 24.04
N ASP A 55 9.87 28.52 23.57
CA ASP A 55 10.94 27.93 22.77
C ASP A 55 10.46 27.80 21.31
N ASP A 56 10.62 28.89 20.57
CA ASP A 56 10.19 29.00 19.17
C ASP A 56 10.90 28.00 18.25
N GLU A 57 12.16 27.68 18.53
CA GLU A 57 12.95 26.74 17.73
C GLU A 57 12.40 25.33 17.89
N LYS A 58 12.17 24.90 19.14
CA LYS A 58 11.60 23.58 19.42
C LYS A 58 10.15 23.46 18.94
N ALA A 59 9.36 24.53 19.05
CA ALA A 59 8.01 24.56 18.50
C ALA A 59 8.02 24.39 16.97
N ARG A 60 8.89 25.13 16.27
CA ARG A 60 9.04 25.02 14.81
C ARG A 60 9.53 23.64 14.40
N ASN A 61 10.55 23.11 15.07
CA ASN A 61 11.09 21.78 14.79
C ASN A 61 10.06 20.68 15.07
N HIS A 62 9.29 20.80 16.15
CA HIS A 62 8.20 19.88 16.45
C HIS A 62 7.12 19.91 15.37
N TYR A 63 6.64 21.10 14.98
CA TYR A 63 5.63 21.22 13.94
C TYR A 63 6.15 20.74 12.59
N PHE A 64 7.39 21.06 12.21
CA PHE A 64 7.97 20.62 10.96
C PHE A 64 7.98 19.09 10.85
N TYR A 65 8.54 18.39 11.85
CA TYR A 65 8.58 16.91 11.87
C TYR A 65 7.33 16.23 12.43
N SER A 66 6.26 16.99 12.67
CA SER A 66 4.96 16.46 13.06
C SER A 66 4.31 15.76 11.87
N PHE A 67 3.29 14.95 12.14
CA PHE A 67 2.54 14.29 11.08
C PHE A 67 1.89 15.33 10.16
N VAL A 68 1.24 16.35 10.73
CA VAL A 68 0.59 17.43 9.99
C VAL A 68 1.60 18.26 9.20
N GLY A 69 2.72 18.62 9.83
CA GLY A 69 3.81 19.34 9.16
C GLY A 69 4.39 18.54 8.01
N THR A 70 4.54 17.22 8.17
CA THR A 70 5.00 16.34 7.10
C THR A 70 4.06 16.38 5.89
N ILE A 71 2.74 16.49 6.10
CA ILE A 71 1.77 16.65 5.01
C ILE A 71 1.93 18.02 4.33
N ILE A 72 1.98 19.09 5.12
CA ILE A 72 1.96 20.48 4.62
C ILE A 72 3.27 20.85 3.93
N TYR A 73 4.41 20.47 4.53
CA TYR A 73 5.74 20.78 4.02
C TYR A 73 6.27 19.73 3.03
N GLY A 74 5.63 18.56 2.95
CA GLY A 74 5.94 17.55 1.94
C GLY A 74 7.30 16.85 2.08
N HIS A 75 8.08 17.11 3.14
CA HIS A 75 9.41 16.50 3.31
C HIS A 75 9.37 15.01 3.71
N GLY A 76 8.19 14.49 4.04
CA GLY A 76 7.97 13.06 4.24
C GLY A 76 8.56 12.42 5.51
N GLN A 77 9.35 13.14 6.31
CA GLN A 77 10.06 12.57 7.46
C GLN A 77 9.29 12.75 8.76
N PHE A 78 8.45 11.78 9.10
CA PHE A 78 7.70 11.83 10.35
C PHE A 78 8.52 11.24 11.51
N LYS A 79 8.98 12.08 12.46
CA LYS A 79 9.88 11.64 13.55
C LYS A 79 9.19 11.21 14.85
N SER A 80 7.88 11.43 15.02
CA SER A 80 7.25 11.30 16.35
C SER A 80 5.94 10.51 16.46
N SER A 81 5.62 9.56 15.55
CA SER A 81 4.50 8.66 15.88
C SER A 81 4.87 7.58 16.88
N ASN A 82 3.90 7.31 17.74
CA ASN A 82 3.81 6.04 18.43
C ASN A 82 3.65 4.89 17.42
N ASN A 83 4.53 3.88 17.48
CA ASN A 83 4.48 2.67 16.64
C ASN A 83 3.08 2.02 16.58
N LYS A 84 2.32 2.07 17.68
CA LYS A 84 0.96 1.50 17.74
C LYS A 84 0.00 2.21 16.77
N VAL A 85 0.08 3.54 16.72
CA VAL A 85 -0.79 4.35 15.85
C VAL A 85 -0.47 4.08 14.39
N SER A 86 0.81 4.09 14.02
CA SER A 86 1.23 3.74 12.66
C SER A 86 0.76 2.33 12.25
N MET A 87 0.88 1.34 13.14
CA MET A 87 0.42 -0.02 12.85
C MET A 87 -1.10 -0.07 12.60
N ILE A 88 -1.89 0.64 13.41
CA ILE A 88 -3.35 0.74 13.23
C ILE A 88 -3.68 1.43 11.90
N MET A 89 -3.01 2.55 11.60
CA MET A 89 -3.22 3.27 10.34
C MET A 89 -2.85 2.42 9.13
N ARG A 90 -1.78 1.62 9.21
CA ARG A 90 -1.39 0.68 8.15
C ARG A 90 -2.43 -0.43 7.96
N LEU A 91 -2.98 -0.96 9.05
CA LEU A 91 -4.03 -1.97 9.00
C LEU A 91 -5.29 -1.41 8.33
N LEU A 92 -5.74 -0.22 8.74
CA LEU A 92 -6.94 0.41 8.19
C LEU A 92 -6.73 0.81 6.72
N CYS A 93 -5.68 1.58 6.41
CA CYS A 93 -5.50 2.21 5.11
C CYS A 93 -4.91 1.29 4.02
N ASP A 94 -4.31 0.14 4.35
CA ASP A 94 -3.77 -0.78 3.35
C ASP A 94 -4.44 -2.16 3.39
N THR A 95 -4.47 -2.82 4.56
CA THR A 95 -5.03 -4.18 4.69
C THR A 95 -6.55 -4.20 4.57
N LEU A 96 -7.24 -3.32 5.29
CA LEU A 96 -8.70 -3.24 5.28
C LEU A 96 -9.25 -2.32 4.19
N PHE A 97 -8.38 -1.66 3.42
CA PHE A 97 -8.76 -0.70 2.39
C PHE A 97 -9.82 -1.24 1.42
N LEU A 98 -9.54 -2.41 0.81
CA LEU A 98 -10.45 -3.01 -0.16
C LEU A 98 -11.77 -3.43 0.49
N VAL A 99 -11.73 -3.92 1.73
CA VAL A 99 -12.93 -4.34 2.47
C VAL A 99 -13.83 -3.14 2.76
N ILE A 100 -13.26 -2.04 3.28
CA ILE A 100 -14.00 -0.83 3.62
C ILE A 100 -14.60 -0.19 2.36
N CYS A 101 -13.78 -0.02 1.32
CA CYS A 101 -14.22 0.55 0.05
C CYS A 101 -15.28 -0.32 -0.64
N ASP A 102 -15.16 -1.65 -0.58
CA ASP A 102 -16.14 -2.57 -1.18
C ASP A 102 -17.51 -2.37 -0.53
N LYS A 103 -17.58 -2.32 0.80
CA LYS A 103 -18.86 -2.10 1.50
C LYS A 103 -19.44 -0.72 1.25
N LEU A 104 -18.61 0.33 1.25
CA LEU A 104 -19.07 1.68 0.91
C LEU A 104 -19.62 1.74 -0.52
N VAL A 105 -18.95 1.16 -1.50
CA VAL A 105 -19.41 1.16 -2.89
C VAL A 105 -20.64 0.27 -3.08
N MET A 106 -20.72 -0.87 -2.40
CA MET A 106 -21.89 -1.75 -2.48
C MET A 106 -23.17 -1.06 -1.97
N ILE A 107 -23.08 -0.18 -0.97
CA ILE A 107 -24.22 0.67 -0.55
C ILE A 107 -24.68 1.58 -1.71
N LEU A 108 -23.75 2.11 -2.51
CA LEU A 108 -24.07 3.04 -3.60
C LEU A 108 -24.59 2.33 -4.87
N CYS A 109 -24.44 1.01 -4.96
CA CYS A 109 -24.72 0.26 -6.17
C CYS A 109 -26.19 -0.15 -6.29
N CYS A 110 -26.87 0.36 -7.32
CA CYS A 110 -28.26 0.07 -7.64
C CYS A 110 -28.37 -0.84 -8.87
N THR A 111 -29.49 -1.56 -9.00
CA THR A 111 -29.88 -2.27 -10.22
C THR A 111 -30.67 -1.35 -11.16
N GLY A 112 -30.84 -1.76 -12.42
CA GLY A 112 -31.60 -0.99 -13.42
C GLY A 112 -33.05 -0.73 -13.01
N ASP A 113 -33.60 -1.56 -12.13
CA ASP A 113 -34.99 -1.46 -11.62
C ASP A 113 -35.13 -0.44 -10.47
N GLY A 114 -34.08 0.34 -10.17
CA GLY A 114 -34.07 1.31 -9.08
C GLY A 114 -34.07 0.67 -7.68
N LYS A 115 -33.69 -0.60 -7.57
CA LYS A 115 -33.55 -1.32 -6.29
C LYS A 115 -32.09 -1.42 -5.89
N TRP A 116 -31.84 -1.56 -4.59
CA TRP A 116 -30.50 -1.77 -4.09
C TRP A 116 -29.99 -3.18 -4.47
N ARG A 117 -28.71 -3.29 -4.87
CA ARG A 117 -28.15 -4.55 -5.38
C ARG A 117 -28.10 -5.64 -4.32
N VAL A 118 -27.90 -5.28 -3.05
CA VAL A 118 -27.77 -6.25 -1.95
C VAL A 118 -29.14 -6.75 -1.50
N ASP A 119 -30.12 -5.86 -1.38
CA ASP A 119 -31.49 -6.17 -0.96
C ASP A 119 -32.50 -5.50 -1.89
N SER A 120 -33.23 -6.33 -2.67
CA SER A 120 -34.22 -5.87 -3.63
C SER A 120 -35.47 -5.24 -3.00
N LYS A 121 -35.67 -5.41 -1.69
CA LYS A 121 -36.76 -4.77 -0.95
C LYS A 121 -36.53 -3.26 -0.77
N VAL A 122 -35.27 -2.83 -0.77
CA VAL A 122 -34.89 -1.43 -0.56
C VAL A 122 -34.92 -0.68 -1.89
N THR A 123 -35.69 0.40 -1.97
CA THR A 123 -35.63 1.34 -3.11
C THR A 123 -34.39 2.21 -3.01
N CYS A 124 -33.68 2.34 -4.11
CA CYS A 124 -32.48 3.16 -4.16
C CYS A 124 -32.79 4.63 -3.98
N TRP A 125 -31.88 5.35 -3.32
CA TRP A 125 -31.96 6.78 -3.05
C TRP A 125 -33.27 7.30 -2.42
N GLU A 126 -34.00 6.44 -1.71
CA GLU A 126 -35.20 6.81 -0.97
C GLU A 126 -35.08 6.45 0.52
N GLY A 127 -35.85 7.14 1.37
CA GLY A 127 -35.98 6.82 2.79
C GLY A 127 -34.66 6.75 3.54
N GLU A 128 -34.39 5.59 4.16
CA GLU A 128 -33.16 5.34 4.92
C GLU A 128 -31.93 5.15 4.01
N HIS A 129 -32.13 4.56 2.84
CA HIS A 129 -31.05 4.31 1.90
C HIS A 129 -30.47 5.60 1.33
N LEU A 130 -31.29 6.64 1.12
CA LEU A 130 -30.81 7.97 0.77
C LEU A 130 -29.81 8.50 1.82
N LYS A 131 -30.19 8.44 3.11
CA LYS A 131 -29.37 8.97 4.21
C LYS A 131 -28.05 8.21 4.34
N ILE A 132 -28.14 6.87 4.37
CA ILE A 132 -26.97 6.00 4.53
C ILE A 132 -26.08 6.06 3.29
N GLY A 133 -26.67 6.11 2.09
CA GLY A 133 -25.96 6.29 0.83
C GLY A 133 -25.20 7.62 0.78
N SER A 134 -25.81 8.73 1.21
CA SER A 134 -25.11 10.01 1.30
C SER A 134 -23.93 9.96 2.27
N ILE A 135 -24.10 9.34 3.45
CA ILE A 135 -23.00 9.16 4.41
C ILE A 135 -21.89 8.29 3.82
N ALA A 136 -22.24 7.20 3.14
CA ALA A 136 -21.28 6.32 2.50
C ALA A 136 -20.49 7.03 1.39
N LEU A 137 -21.16 7.87 0.60
CA LEU A 137 -20.53 8.68 -0.44
C LEU A 137 -19.54 9.69 0.15
N ILE A 138 -19.93 10.40 1.21
CA ILE A 138 -19.04 11.32 1.94
C ILE A 138 -17.85 10.55 2.51
N ALA A 139 -18.10 9.42 3.18
CA ALA A 139 -17.04 8.58 3.75
C ALA A 139 -16.05 8.13 2.67
N LEU A 140 -16.53 7.67 1.51
CA LEU A 140 -15.69 7.25 0.38
C LEU A 140 -14.84 8.42 -0.15
N ALA A 141 -15.45 9.60 -0.31
CA ALA A 141 -14.80 10.80 -0.81
C ALA A 141 -13.65 11.29 0.08
N TYR A 142 -13.73 11.08 1.39
CA TYR A 142 -12.62 11.40 2.31
C TYR A 142 -11.65 10.23 2.50
N TYR A 143 -12.17 9.00 2.58
CA TYR A 143 -11.37 7.81 2.89
C TYR A 143 -10.34 7.49 1.81
N ILE A 144 -10.71 7.57 0.53
CA ILE A 144 -9.80 7.24 -0.58
C ILE A 144 -8.64 8.23 -0.65
N PRO A 145 -8.84 9.56 -0.77
CA PRO A 145 -7.73 10.52 -0.80
C PRO A 145 -6.87 10.42 0.44
N PHE A 146 -7.49 10.22 1.61
CA PHE A 146 -6.77 10.00 2.84
C PHE A 146 -5.81 8.81 2.74
N CYS A 147 -6.29 7.64 2.33
CA CYS A 147 -5.42 6.45 2.22
C CYS A 147 -4.30 6.65 1.19
N ILE A 148 -4.58 7.36 0.08
CA ILE A 148 -3.59 7.65 -0.97
C ILE A 148 -2.49 8.59 -0.46
N MET A 149 -2.85 9.62 0.32
CA MET A 149 -1.91 10.64 0.80
C MET A 149 -1.20 10.22 2.09
N VAL A 150 -1.96 9.72 3.05
CA VAL A 150 -1.54 9.58 4.45
C VAL A 150 -0.92 8.21 4.73
N ALA A 151 -1.43 7.13 4.14
CA ALA A 151 -0.92 5.78 4.42
C ALA A 151 0.58 5.62 4.13
N PRO A 152 1.12 6.18 3.02
CA PRO A 152 2.56 6.10 2.74
C PRO A 152 3.44 6.78 3.81
N MET A 153 2.91 7.75 4.56
CA MET A 153 3.66 8.46 5.62
C MET A 153 3.83 7.63 6.89
N PHE A 154 2.98 6.62 7.12
CA PHE A 154 3.05 5.77 8.31
C PHE A 154 3.92 4.52 8.11
N VAL A 155 4.43 4.27 6.90
CA VAL A 155 5.25 3.09 6.58
C VAL A 155 6.70 3.24 7.08
N GLU A 156 7.12 4.45 7.43
CA GLU A 156 8.50 4.78 7.78
C GLU A 156 8.71 4.91 9.29
N PHE A 157 9.40 3.94 9.89
CA PHE A 157 10.11 4.15 11.15
C PHE A 157 11.58 3.94 10.90
N SER A 158 12.37 5.00 10.97
CA SER A 158 13.82 4.95 10.97
C SER A 158 14.33 4.25 12.23
N THR A 159 14.27 2.91 12.25
CA THR A 159 15.17 2.15 13.11
C THR A 159 16.59 2.36 12.56
N PRO A 160 17.58 2.72 13.40
CA PRO A 160 18.95 2.86 12.95
C PRO A 160 19.39 1.56 12.25
N LEU A 161 19.88 1.71 11.01
CA LEU A 161 20.37 0.62 10.18
C LEU A 161 21.46 -0.13 10.96
N SER A 162 21.12 -1.33 11.45
CA SER A 162 22.02 -2.20 12.20
C SER A 162 22.92 -3.04 11.28
N GLY A 163 22.74 -2.93 9.96
CA GLY A 163 23.40 -3.78 8.96
C GLY A 163 22.82 -5.21 8.92
N SER A 164 21.66 -5.44 9.55
CA SER A 164 21.03 -6.75 9.62
C SER A 164 20.23 -7.07 8.36
N CYS A 165 20.00 -8.35 8.08
CA CYS A 165 19.12 -8.82 6.99
C CYS A 165 17.70 -8.19 7.08
N LYS A 166 17.26 -7.83 8.28
CA LYS A 166 15.99 -7.13 8.54
C LYS A 166 15.93 -5.74 7.88
N ASP A 167 17.07 -5.08 7.73
CA ASP A 167 17.17 -3.75 7.12
C ASP A 167 16.99 -3.80 5.60
N TYR A 168 17.32 -4.92 4.95
CA TYR A 168 17.07 -5.14 3.51
C TYR A 168 15.59 -5.34 3.17
N PHE A 169 14.79 -5.74 4.16
CA PHE A 169 13.32 -5.82 4.06
C PHE A 169 12.64 -4.54 4.55
N SER A 170 13.39 -3.64 5.17
CA SER A 170 12.86 -2.40 5.72
C SER A 170 12.69 -1.36 4.62
N LEU A 171 11.50 -0.78 4.51
CA LEU A 171 11.14 0.25 3.52
C LEU A 171 11.75 1.64 3.84
N THR A 172 12.79 1.70 4.67
CA THR A 172 13.15 2.88 5.47
C THR A 172 14.07 3.89 4.81
N SER A 173 14.77 3.59 3.70
CA SER A 173 15.82 4.50 3.18
C SER A 173 15.51 5.19 1.84
N THR A 174 14.32 5.03 1.25
CA THR A 174 13.96 5.72 -0.01
C THR A 174 12.58 6.37 0.07
N VAL A 175 12.50 7.35 0.98
CA VAL A 175 11.29 8.06 1.38
C VAL A 175 10.57 8.77 0.23
N GLU A 176 11.32 9.40 -0.67
CA GLU A 176 10.74 10.20 -1.77
C GLU A 176 10.25 9.33 -2.94
N PHE A 177 10.83 8.15 -3.13
CA PHE A 177 10.53 7.28 -4.27
C PHE A 177 9.43 6.24 -3.99
N ILE A 178 9.26 5.80 -2.74
CA ILE A 178 8.29 4.75 -2.39
C ILE A 178 6.87 5.32 -2.28
N LYS A 179 6.71 6.58 -1.85
CA LYS A 179 5.40 7.18 -1.61
C LYS A 179 4.54 7.29 -2.89
N PRO A 180 5.04 7.83 -4.01
CA PRO A 180 4.27 7.88 -5.25
C PRO A 180 3.85 6.49 -5.73
N TYR A 181 4.70 5.48 -5.55
CA TYR A 181 4.40 4.10 -5.91
C TYR A 181 3.28 3.49 -5.05
N LEU A 182 3.30 3.68 -3.73
CA LEU A 182 2.24 3.22 -2.83
C LEU A 182 0.91 3.95 -3.10
N SER A 183 0.96 5.26 -3.37
CA SER A 183 -0.20 6.05 -3.78
C SER A 183 -0.77 5.53 -5.10
N PHE A 184 0.07 5.22 -6.09
CA PHE A 184 -0.35 4.64 -7.37
C PHE A 184 -1.03 3.28 -7.17
N ILE A 185 -0.48 2.38 -6.36
CA ILE A 185 -1.12 1.09 -6.05
C ILE A 185 -2.52 1.29 -5.46
N THR A 186 -2.65 2.20 -4.49
CA THR A 186 -3.93 2.46 -3.81
C THR A 186 -4.96 3.07 -4.77
N LEU A 187 -4.50 3.94 -5.67
CA LEU A 187 -5.33 4.47 -6.75
C LEU A 187 -5.79 3.37 -7.71
N SER A 188 -4.89 2.46 -8.13
CA SER A 188 -5.25 1.33 -8.99
C SER A 188 -6.25 0.38 -8.32
N LYS A 189 -6.09 0.10 -7.02
CA LYS A 189 -7.06 -0.67 -6.22
C LYS A 189 -8.45 0.01 -6.23
N SER A 190 -8.48 1.33 -6.11
CA SER A 190 -9.72 2.12 -6.16
C SER A 190 -10.39 2.01 -7.54
N PHE A 191 -9.61 2.12 -8.61
CA PHE A 191 -10.09 1.96 -9.98
C PHE A 191 -10.64 0.55 -10.24
N MET A 192 -9.94 -0.48 -9.77
CA MET A 192 -10.40 -1.88 -9.83
C MET A 192 -11.78 -2.04 -9.19
N LEU A 193 -11.96 -1.45 -8.01
CA LEU A 193 -13.20 -1.57 -7.25
C LEU A 193 -14.36 -0.83 -7.91
N VAL A 194 -14.13 0.40 -8.38
CA VAL A 194 -15.14 1.19 -9.10
C VAL A 194 -15.52 0.50 -10.41
N SER A 195 -14.55 0.01 -11.18
CA SER A 195 -14.85 -0.68 -12.45
C SER A 195 -15.58 -2.00 -12.24
N ALA A 196 -15.20 -2.80 -11.24
CA ALA A 196 -15.91 -4.03 -10.90
C ALA A 196 -17.37 -3.76 -10.49
N GLN A 197 -17.63 -2.71 -9.70
CA GLN A 197 -18.96 -2.49 -9.16
C GLN A 197 -19.88 -1.67 -10.07
N PHE A 198 -19.37 -0.62 -10.72
CA PHE A 198 -20.17 0.26 -11.58
C PHE A 198 -20.21 -0.23 -13.04
N ILE A 199 -19.07 -0.60 -13.63
CA ILE A 199 -19.02 -0.96 -15.06
C ILE A 199 -19.54 -2.38 -15.27
N SER A 200 -19.07 -3.35 -14.49
CA SER A 200 -19.54 -4.74 -14.58
C SER A 200 -20.93 -4.95 -13.94
N GLN A 201 -21.44 -3.95 -13.24
CA GLN A 201 -22.64 -4.08 -12.40
C GLN A 201 -22.53 -5.24 -11.39
N GLY A 202 -21.31 -5.56 -10.94
CA GLY A 202 -21.06 -6.70 -10.05
C GLY A 202 -21.22 -8.08 -10.70
N LYS A 203 -21.32 -8.16 -12.03
CA LYS A 203 -21.29 -9.46 -12.73
C LYS A 203 -19.91 -10.11 -12.58
N PRO A 204 -19.83 -11.43 -12.41
CA PRO A 204 -18.56 -12.14 -12.16
C PRO A 204 -17.55 -11.86 -13.27
N VAL A 205 -17.95 -12.01 -14.54
CA VAL A 205 -17.05 -11.81 -15.70
C VAL A 205 -16.34 -10.45 -15.67
N GLY A 206 -17.08 -9.35 -15.53
CA GLY A 206 -16.46 -8.03 -15.59
C GLY A 206 -15.72 -7.65 -14.31
N THR A 207 -16.06 -8.25 -13.16
CA THR A 207 -15.25 -8.12 -11.93
C THR A 207 -13.88 -8.77 -12.13
N VAL A 208 -13.86 -9.99 -12.63
CA VAL A 208 -12.62 -10.73 -12.90
C VAL A 208 -11.79 -10.05 -13.99
N LEU A 209 -12.45 -9.55 -15.06
CA LEU A 209 -11.76 -8.82 -16.12
C LEU A 209 -11.13 -7.51 -15.61
N SER A 210 -11.82 -6.78 -14.73
CA SER A 210 -11.27 -5.59 -14.09
C SER A 210 -10.05 -5.92 -13.23
N GLN A 211 -10.14 -6.97 -12.41
CA GLN A 211 -9.02 -7.45 -11.60
C GLN A 211 -7.83 -7.85 -12.48
N LEU A 212 -8.08 -8.60 -13.56
CA LEU A 212 -7.04 -9.00 -14.52
C LEU A 212 -6.30 -7.79 -15.09
N LEU A 213 -7.03 -6.80 -15.60
CA LEU A 213 -6.45 -5.60 -16.21
C LEU A 213 -5.64 -4.79 -15.20
N VAL A 214 -6.17 -4.62 -13.98
CA VAL A 214 -5.48 -3.85 -12.93
C VAL A 214 -4.25 -4.60 -12.41
N CYS A 215 -4.34 -5.90 -12.14
CA CYS A 215 -3.21 -6.72 -11.73
C CYS A 215 -2.12 -6.76 -12.81
N LEU A 216 -2.49 -6.83 -14.09
CA LEU A 216 -1.54 -6.77 -15.20
C LEU A 216 -0.84 -5.40 -15.27
N ALA A 217 -1.58 -4.31 -15.14
CA ALA A 217 -1.02 -2.96 -15.12
C ALA A 217 -0.10 -2.74 -13.91
N LEU A 218 -0.48 -3.22 -12.72
CA LEU A 218 0.33 -3.17 -11.50
C LEU A 218 1.58 -4.04 -11.60
N PHE A 219 1.48 -5.21 -12.21
CA PHE A 219 2.62 -6.08 -12.50
C PHE A 219 3.60 -5.38 -13.46
N ALA A 220 3.12 -4.92 -14.62
CA ALA A 220 3.95 -4.27 -15.62
C ALA A 220 4.62 -3.00 -15.08
N SER A 221 3.85 -2.13 -14.40
CA SER A 221 4.40 -0.91 -13.78
C SER A 221 5.43 -1.24 -12.69
N THR A 222 5.18 -2.22 -11.82
CA THR A 222 6.14 -2.62 -10.77
C THR A 222 7.41 -3.21 -11.36
N VAL A 223 7.31 -4.03 -12.42
CA VAL A 223 8.46 -4.62 -13.11
C VAL A 223 9.25 -3.56 -13.87
N LEU A 224 8.60 -2.71 -14.67
CA LEU A 224 9.25 -1.62 -15.40
C LEU A 224 9.92 -0.64 -14.45
N TRP A 225 9.25 -0.31 -13.34
CA TRP A 225 9.81 0.52 -12.28
C TRP A 225 11.04 -0.13 -11.65
N SER A 226 10.96 -1.42 -11.30
CA SER A 226 12.08 -2.16 -10.72
C SER A 226 13.26 -2.27 -11.69
N TRP A 227 12.98 -2.45 -12.98
CA TRP A 227 13.99 -2.59 -14.03
C TRP A 227 14.69 -1.27 -14.33
N LYS A 228 13.92 -0.16 -14.47
CA LYS A 228 14.48 1.16 -14.75
C LYS A 228 15.36 1.67 -13.61
N ASN A 229 14.99 1.36 -12.37
CA ASN A 229 15.77 1.74 -11.20
C ASN A 229 16.93 0.78 -10.91
N PHE A 230 17.01 -0.38 -11.60
CA PHE A 230 18.14 -1.30 -11.52
C PHE A 230 19.35 -0.73 -12.27
N ASN A 231 19.95 0.32 -11.71
CA ASN A 231 21.19 0.88 -12.21
C ASN A 231 22.34 0.27 -11.38
N PRO A 232 23.09 -0.73 -11.90
CA PRO A 232 24.11 -1.44 -11.13
C PRO A 232 25.27 -0.53 -10.67
N LEU A 233 25.44 0.63 -11.30
CA LEU A 233 26.47 1.63 -10.96
C LEU A 233 26.10 2.51 -9.76
N GLU A 234 24.82 2.88 -9.58
CA GLU A 234 24.38 3.68 -8.41
C GLU A 234 24.36 2.87 -7.11
N PHE A 235 24.32 1.54 -7.19
CA PHE A 235 24.47 0.65 -6.04
C PHE A 235 25.81 0.79 -5.31
N GLN A 236 26.83 1.35 -5.97
CA GLN A 236 28.18 1.50 -5.41
C GLN A 236 28.40 2.79 -4.63
N GLN A 237 27.70 3.88 -4.97
CA GLN A 237 27.95 5.21 -4.39
C GLN A 237 27.02 5.58 -3.24
N VAL A 238 25.87 4.93 -3.12
CA VAL A 238 24.89 5.27 -2.06
C VAL A 238 25.08 4.33 -0.88
N SER A 239 25.66 4.85 0.21
CA SER A 239 25.81 4.16 1.52
C SER A 239 24.48 3.83 2.19
N THR A 240 23.37 4.35 1.68
CA THR A 240 22.01 3.90 1.99
C THR A 240 21.53 2.95 0.89
N PRO A 241 21.00 1.75 1.23
CA PRO A 241 20.58 0.79 0.22
C PRO A 241 19.57 1.46 -0.73
N ALA A 242 19.97 1.55 -2.00
CA ALA A 242 19.09 1.95 -3.09
C ALA A 242 17.99 0.90 -3.16
N PHE A 243 16.78 1.27 -2.72
CA PHE A 243 15.51 0.56 -2.89
C PHE A 243 15.39 -0.84 -2.24
N PRO A 244 14.30 -1.16 -1.54
CA PRO A 244 14.03 -2.52 -1.09
C PRO A 244 13.54 -3.37 -2.27
N TYR A 245 14.46 -3.73 -3.17
CA TYR A 245 14.18 -4.57 -4.36
C TYR A 245 13.40 -5.83 -4.01
N GLY A 246 13.72 -6.45 -2.87
CA GLY A 246 12.99 -7.62 -2.39
C GLY A 246 11.50 -7.38 -2.23
N VAL A 247 11.09 -6.23 -1.71
CA VAL A 247 9.66 -5.89 -1.52
C VAL A 247 8.98 -5.66 -2.87
N SER A 248 9.65 -5.00 -3.81
CA SER A 248 9.12 -4.77 -5.16
C SER A 248 8.92 -6.07 -5.95
N ILE A 249 9.89 -7.00 -5.83
CA ILE A 249 9.81 -8.34 -6.42
C ILE A 249 8.67 -9.15 -5.80
N VAL A 250 8.54 -9.14 -4.47
CA VAL A 250 7.44 -9.85 -3.81
C VAL A 250 6.08 -9.28 -4.24
N LYS A 251 5.98 -7.96 -4.39
CA LYS A 251 4.77 -7.31 -4.91
C LYS A 251 4.48 -7.66 -6.35
N SER A 252 5.47 -7.66 -7.24
CA SER A 252 5.28 -8.06 -8.64
C SER A 252 4.83 -9.52 -8.74
N LEU A 253 5.41 -10.42 -7.94
CA LEU A 253 4.97 -11.81 -7.86
C LEU A 253 3.52 -11.93 -7.37
N ALA A 254 3.12 -11.14 -6.37
CA ALA A 254 1.73 -11.10 -5.90
C ALA A 254 0.77 -10.61 -7.00
N PHE A 255 1.12 -9.57 -7.75
CA PHE A 255 0.31 -9.08 -8.87
C PHE A 255 0.22 -10.11 -10.01
N PHE A 256 1.33 -10.80 -10.31
CA PHE A 256 1.36 -11.87 -11.29
C PHE A 256 0.49 -13.06 -10.88
N ALA A 257 0.52 -13.45 -9.61
CA ALA A 257 -0.39 -14.45 -9.06
C ALA A 257 -1.86 -14.02 -9.22
N GLY A 258 -2.17 -12.72 -9.02
CA GLY A 258 -3.49 -12.16 -9.29
C GLY A 258 -3.92 -12.26 -10.76
N VAL A 259 -3.00 -12.04 -11.70
CA VAL A 259 -3.24 -12.24 -13.15
C VAL A 259 -3.58 -13.69 -13.44
N ILE A 260 -2.76 -14.63 -12.95
CA ILE A 260 -3.01 -16.07 -13.12
C ILE A 260 -4.36 -16.45 -12.53
N GLY A 261 -4.64 -16.05 -11.29
CA GLY A 261 -5.91 -16.29 -10.61
C GLY A 261 -7.11 -15.79 -11.42
N SER A 262 -7.02 -14.58 -11.98
CA SER A 262 -8.11 -14.01 -12.79
C SER A 262 -8.33 -14.78 -14.11
N ILE A 263 -7.26 -15.26 -14.76
CA ILE A 263 -7.37 -16.09 -15.98
C ILE A 263 -8.08 -17.41 -15.65
N ILE A 264 -7.71 -18.03 -14.52
CA ILE A 264 -8.32 -19.28 -14.07
C ILE A 264 -9.81 -19.08 -13.78
N GLU A 265 -10.17 -18.02 -13.05
CA GLU A 265 -11.56 -17.73 -12.73
C GLU A 265 -12.38 -17.45 -14.00
N LEU A 266 -11.80 -16.79 -15.02
CA LEU A 266 -12.45 -16.67 -16.33
C LEU A 266 -12.68 -18.04 -16.98
N LEU A 267 -11.71 -18.95 -16.95
CA LEU A 267 -11.85 -20.30 -17.50
C LEU A 267 -12.94 -21.11 -16.79
N PHE A 268 -13.13 -20.90 -15.48
CA PHE A 268 -14.25 -21.46 -14.73
C PHE A 268 -15.59 -20.85 -15.16
N VAL A 269 -15.67 -19.52 -15.27
CA VAL A 269 -16.90 -18.83 -15.65
C VAL A 269 -17.35 -19.18 -17.08
N TYR A 270 -16.41 -19.50 -17.98
CA TYR A 270 -16.70 -19.96 -19.33
C TYR A 270 -16.85 -21.50 -19.46
N GLU A 271 -16.82 -22.23 -18.34
CA GLU A 271 -16.96 -23.71 -18.29
C GLU A 271 -15.94 -24.47 -19.16
N VAL A 272 -14.76 -23.86 -19.42
CA VAL A 272 -13.71 -24.46 -20.27
C VAL A 272 -12.90 -25.51 -19.50
N LEU A 273 -12.83 -25.39 -18.17
CA LEU A 273 -12.16 -26.36 -17.30
C LEU A 273 -13.12 -27.52 -16.96
N PRO A 274 -12.73 -28.79 -17.22
CA PRO A 274 -13.57 -29.93 -16.89
C PRO A 274 -13.69 -30.12 -15.37
N ASN A 275 -14.88 -30.55 -14.92
CA ASN A 275 -15.23 -30.90 -13.54
C ASN A 275 -14.43 -32.08 -12.94
N THR A 276 -13.31 -32.48 -13.54
CA THR A 276 -12.53 -33.66 -13.14
C THR A 276 -11.03 -33.37 -13.21
N LEU A 277 -10.42 -33.23 -12.04
CA LEU A 277 -8.97 -33.37 -11.85
C LEU A 277 -8.75 -34.75 -11.22
N PHE A 278 -7.98 -35.62 -11.89
CA PHE A 278 -7.62 -36.97 -11.41
C PHE A 278 -8.74 -38.03 -11.27
N GLY A 279 -9.84 -37.92 -12.04
CA GLY A 279 -10.79 -39.02 -12.19
C GLY A 279 -11.66 -39.32 -10.96
N ALA A 280 -11.68 -38.45 -9.94
CA ALA A 280 -12.63 -38.51 -8.85
C ALA A 280 -13.75 -37.48 -9.06
N SER A 281 -15.01 -37.93 -9.08
CA SER A 281 -16.18 -37.04 -9.11
C SER A 281 -16.38 -36.42 -7.72
N ALA A 282 -15.57 -35.42 -7.40
CA ALA A 282 -15.80 -34.57 -6.25
C ALA A 282 -16.95 -33.60 -6.54
N SER A 283 -17.66 -33.16 -5.50
CA SER A 283 -18.73 -32.17 -5.64
C SER A 283 -18.17 -30.90 -6.28
N GLN A 284 -18.94 -30.22 -7.14
CA GLN A 284 -18.51 -29.07 -7.94
C GLN A 284 -17.86 -27.95 -7.09
N GLN A 285 -18.24 -27.86 -5.81
CA GLN A 285 -17.70 -26.89 -4.85
C GLN A 285 -16.34 -27.30 -4.26
N ASP A 286 -16.05 -28.60 -4.17
CA ASP A 286 -14.77 -29.13 -3.68
C ASP A 286 -13.68 -29.06 -4.75
N THR A 287 -14.03 -29.28 -6.03
CA THR A 287 -13.09 -29.19 -7.14
C THR A 287 -12.55 -27.78 -7.30
N ASP A 288 -13.41 -26.76 -7.25
CA ASP A 288 -13.03 -25.36 -7.44
C ASP A 288 -12.04 -24.90 -6.36
N MET A 289 -12.27 -25.31 -5.11
CA MET A 289 -11.35 -25.05 -3.99
C MET A 289 -10.01 -25.78 -4.16
N GLN A 290 -10.00 -27.01 -4.67
CA GLN A 290 -8.77 -27.75 -4.92
C GLN A 290 -7.94 -27.14 -6.06
N TYR A 291 -8.57 -26.71 -7.17
CA TYR A 291 -7.89 -25.99 -8.25
C TYR A 291 -7.28 -24.67 -7.73
N LEU A 292 -8.05 -23.89 -6.97
CA LEU A 292 -7.57 -22.64 -6.39
C LEU A 292 -6.39 -22.87 -5.45
N LEU A 293 -6.46 -23.88 -4.58
CA LEU A 293 -5.38 -24.22 -3.65
C LEU A 293 -4.11 -24.68 -4.38
N LEU A 294 -4.25 -25.56 -5.39
CA LEU A 294 -3.12 -26.02 -6.21
C LEU A 294 -2.42 -24.86 -6.91
N LEU A 295 -3.19 -23.91 -7.42
CA LEU A 295 -2.65 -22.78 -8.19
C LEU A 295 -2.04 -21.71 -7.27
N VAL A 296 -2.60 -21.50 -6.08
CA VAL A 296 -1.94 -20.73 -5.01
C VAL A 296 -0.61 -21.40 -4.63
N MET A 297 -0.58 -22.72 -4.48
CA MET A 297 0.65 -23.46 -4.19
C MET A 297 1.69 -23.32 -5.31
N ILE A 298 1.30 -23.47 -6.58
CA ILE A 298 2.19 -23.27 -7.75
C ILE A 298 2.72 -21.82 -7.77
N SER A 299 1.85 -20.84 -7.55
CA SER A 299 2.24 -19.42 -7.50
C SER A 299 3.24 -19.14 -6.37
N CYS A 300 3.01 -19.71 -5.18
CA CYS A 300 3.93 -19.64 -4.05
C CYS A 300 5.28 -20.31 -4.34
N VAL A 301 5.29 -21.46 -5.03
CA VAL A 301 6.53 -22.15 -5.42
C VAL A 301 7.30 -21.33 -6.46
N ILE A 302 6.65 -20.83 -7.51
CA ILE A 302 7.27 -19.96 -8.51
C ILE A 302 7.84 -18.70 -7.84
N ALA A 303 7.07 -18.07 -6.96
CA ALA A 303 7.52 -16.91 -6.19
C ALA A 303 8.75 -17.23 -5.32
N GLY A 304 8.75 -18.37 -4.63
CA GLY A 304 9.88 -18.85 -3.85
C GLY A 304 11.13 -19.10 -4.70
N LEU A 305 10.99 -19.73 -5.87
CA LEU A 305 12.09 -19.98 -6.80
C LEU A 305 12.67 -18.68 -7.38
N CYS A 306 11.81 -17.75 -7.81
CA CYS A 306 12.22 -16.42 -8.26
C CYS A 306 12.99 -15.69 -7.17
N PHE A 307 12.49 -15.72 -5.92
CA PHE A 307 13.16 -15.10 -4.78
C PHE A 307 14.53 -15.72 -4.49
N LEU A 308 14.64 -17.06 -4.50
CA LEU A 308 15.92 -17.75 -4.30
C LEU A 308 16.92 -17.40 -5.40
N ARG A 309 16.47 -17.32 -6.66
CA ARG A 309 17.32 -16.91 -7.79
C ARG A 309 17.83 -15.48 -7.61
N LEU A 310 16.97 -14.54 -7.26
CA LEU A 310 17.33 -13.13 -7.02
C LEU A 310 18.29 -12.99 -5.84
N LYS A 311 18.03 -13.67 -4.73
CA LYS A 311 18.95 -13.75 -3.59
C LYS A 311 20.33 -14.27 -4.00
N HIS A 312 20.36 -15.28 -4.87
CA HIS A 312 21.61 -15.85 -5.36
C HIS A 312 22.38 -14.89 -6.28
N VAL A 313 21.69 -14.17 -7.17
CA VAL A 313 22.27 -13.12 -8.03
C VAL A 313 22.84 -11.99 -7.18
N ALA A 314 22.08 -11.49 -6.21
CA ALA A 314 22.53 -10.44 -5.29
C ALA A 314 23.76 -10.88 -4.49
N LYS A 315 23.77 -12.11 -3.96
CA LYS A 315 24.94 -12.65 -3.23
C LYS A 315 26.16 -12.82 -4.12
N ARG A 316 25.97 -13.19 -5.40
CA ARG A 316 27.08 -13.27 -6.37
C ARG A 316 27.65 -11.90 -6.69
N ALA A 317 26.80 -10.91 -6.97
CA ALA A 317 27.23 -9.54 -7.17
C ALA A 317 28.02 -9.03 -5.95
N GLN A 318 27.49 -9.19 -4.75
CA GLN A 318 28.17 -8.73 -3.53
C GLN A 318 29.54 -9.39 -3.33
N LYS A 319 29.69 -10.69 -3.61
CA LYS A 319 31.00 -11.37 -3.54
C LYS A 319 31.99 -10.86 -4.58
N GLN A 320 31.51 -10.51 -5.77
CA GLN A 320 32.35 -10.03 -6.85
C GLN A 320 32.89 -8.61 -6.57
N TYR A 321 32.12 -7.78 -5.86
CA TYR A 321 32.50 -6.40 -5.50
C TYR A 321 33.05 -6.23 -4.07
N ALA A 322 32.98 -7.26 -3.22
CA ALA A 322 33.57 -7.25 -1.88
C ALA A 322 35.09 -6.93 -1.85
N PRO A 323 35.95 -7.50 -2.73
CA PRO A 323 37.38 -7.18 -2.69
C PRO A 323 37.68 -5.74 -3.13
N GLU A 324 36.92 -5.20 -4.07
CA GLU A 324 37.05 -3.80 -4.54
C GLU A 324 36.65 -2.80 -3.44
N LYS A 325 35.62 -3.15 -2.66
CA LYS A 325 35.17 -2.35 -1.50
C LYS A 325 36.17 -2.39 -0.34
N GLN A 326 36.86 -3.51 -0.12
CA GLN A 326 37.95 -3.59 0.86
C GLN A 326 39.17 -2.78 0.42
N ALA A 327 39.53 -2.81 -0.87
CA ALA A 327 40.61 -1.97 -1.41
C ALA A 327 40.30 -0.47 -1.26
N MET A 328 39.08 -0.02 -1.59
CA MET A 328 38.68 1.39 -1.38
C MET A 328 38.57 1.78 0.09
N LEU A 329 38.24 0.86 1.00
CA LEU A 329 38.21 1.12 2.44
C LEU A 329 39.62 1.21 3.02
N GLU A 330 40.56 0.37 2.58
CA GLU A 330 41.97 0.47 2.97
C GLU A 330 42.62 1.76 2.44
N GLU A 331 42.32 2.14 1.18
CA GLU A 331 42.80 3.41 0.59
C GLU A 331 42.20 4.65 1.28
N ASN A 332 40.91 4.62 1.67
CA ASN A 332 40.30 5.72 2.43
C ASN A 332 40.72 5.76 3.91
N VAL A 333 41.09 4.63 4.52
CA VAL A 333 41.63 4.58 5.89
C VAL A 333 43.06 5.14 5.92
N GLU A 334 43.89 4.89 4.89
CA GLU A 334 45.20 5.55 4.76
C GLU A 334 45.07 7.07 4.54
N ILE A 335 44.00 7.54 3.89
CA ILE A 335 43.72 8.98 3.73
C ILE A 335 43.16 9.61 5.03
N GLN A 336 42.44 8.85 5.86
CA GLN A 336 41.89 9.33 7.13
C GLN A 336 42.95 9.54 8.21
N ASP A 337 44.09 8.85 8.16
CA ASP A 337 45.20 9.08 9.10
C ASP A 337 46.04 10.35 8.79
N MET A 338 45.69 11.09 7.72
CA MET A 338 46.32 12.38 7.37
C MET A 338 45.38 13.59 7.37
N SER A 339 44.21 13.52 8.00
CA SER A 339 43.26 14.66 8.00
C SER A 339 42.70 15.03 9.39
N PRO A 340 43.31 15.97 10.13
CA PRO A 340 42.63 16.69 11.20
C PRO A 340 41.99 17.96 10.62
N LEU A 341 41.08 17.86 9.64
CA LEU A 341 40.35 19.01 9.07
C LEU A 341 39.27 18.56 8.07
N PHE A 342 38.16 18.00 8.54
CA PHE A 342 36.93 18.00 7.73
C PHE A 342 35.71 18.34 8.59
N GLN A 343 35.32 19.61 8.46
CA GLN A 343 34.03 20.14 8.88
C GLN A 343 32.92 19.38 8.13
N GLY A 344 31.87 19.01 8.86
CA GLY A 344 30.71 18.33 8.30
C GLY A 344 30.03 19.17 7.22
N THR A 345 29.64 18.52 6.13
CA THR A 345 28.84 19.12 5.07
C THR A 345 27.51 19.61 5.64
N GLN A 346 27.27 20.91 5.54
CA GLN A 346 26.01 21.52 5.93
C GLN A 346 25.16 21.77 4.68
N ILE A 347 23.94 21.23 4.68
CA ILE A 347 22.96 21.52 3.65
C ILE A 347 22.23 22.79 4.05
N ALA A 348 22.40 23.87 3.28
CA ALA A 348 21.71 25.13 3.46
C ALA A 348 20.77 25.39 2.26
N PHE A 349 19.53 25.79 2.56
CA PHE A 349 18.57 26.23 1.56
C PHE A 349 18.52 27.75 1.55
N ASP A 350 18.94 28.37 0.44
CA ASP A 350 18.87 29.81 0.27
C ASP A 350 17.53 30.21 -0.36
N ILE A 351 16.70 30.86 0.46
CA ILE A 351 15.35 31.30 0.10
C ILE A 351 15.36 32.37 -1.00
N PHE A 352 16.42 33.18 -1.11
CA PHE A 352 16.46 34.27 -2.10
C PHE A 352 16.85 33.80 -3.49
N SER A 353 17.68 32.78 -3.58
CA SER A 353 18.07 32.16 -4.85
C SER A 353 17.22 30.96 -5.24
N ASN A 354 16.40 30.46 -4.32
CA ASN A 354 15.57 29.25 -4.46
C ASN A 354 16.38 28.04 -4.94
N ARG A 355 17.61 27.91 -4.43
CA ARG A 355 18.56 26.83 -4.76
C ARG A 355 19.10 26.20 -3.50
N TRP A 356 19.36 24.90 -3.60
CA TRP A 356 20.09 24.14 -2.60
C TRP A 356 21.58 24.29 -2.86
N SER A 357 22.35 24.70 -1.85
CA SER A 357 23.80 24.74 -1.92
C SER A 357 24.41 23.65 -1.05
N TRP A 358 25.49 23.07 -1.57
CA TRP A 358 26.31 22.08 -0.90
C TRP A 358 27.61 22.77 -0.50
N SER A 359 27.92 22.83 0.79
CA SER A 359 29.22 23.25 1.31
C SER A 359 29.78 22.19 2.23
#